data_AF-A0A955BGN4-F1
#
_entry.id   AF-A0A955BGN4-F1
#
_cell.length_a   1.000
_cell.length_b   1.000
_cell.length_c   1.000
_cell.angle_alpha   90.00
_cell.angle_beta   90.00
_cell.angle_gamma   90.00
#
_symmetry.space_group_name_H-M   'P 1'
#
loop_
_entity.id
_entity.type
_entity.pdbx_description
1 polymer ?
#
loop_
_entity_poly.entity_id
_entity_poly.type
_entity_poly.pdbx_seq_one_letter_code
_entity_poly.pdbx_strand_id
1 'polypeptide(L)'
;MFMRGFVVAVLILPAVASPAWSQQMTLQLTLHGREIEGTPISWDEQRVFMLGRDGHLWDFAPNEAEQFRKSANGFQPLSHGELRGLLMREFGRGYEVSGAGQYVVVHPVGQRDVWAPRFDELYRSFMRYFAVRGIPVEKSQFPLIAIVFPSQGAFLQYARQQGDNVGPGVLGYYSTQTNRILLYDLTNGSDDADWSENASTIIHEAAHQSAFNTNVHSRQSLPPRWLAEGLGTLFEAPGVWNSRLHPQLSDRINQGRLDSFRRHLAKRRPGAL
;
A
#
# COMPACT_ATOMS: atom_id res chain seq x y z
N MET A 1 -20.11 -65.93 -15.04
CA MET A 1 -20.64 -64.93 -14.09
C MET A 1 -19.46 -64.39 -13.28
N PHE A 2 -18.83 -63.31 -13.75
CA PHE A 2 -17.81 -62.54 -13.00
C PHE A 2 -18.01 -61.08 -13.40
N MET A 3 -18.46 -60.26 -12.45
CA MET A 3 -18.75 -58.85 -12.63
C MET A 3 -17.49 -58.05 -12.25
N ARG A 4 -16.86 -57.38 -13.22
CA ARG A 4 -15.75 -56.45 -12.98
C ARG A 4 -16.32 -55.11 -12.53
N GLY A 5 -16.09 -54.74 -11.28
CA GLY A 5 -16.38 -53.40 -10.76
C GLY A 5 -15.30 -52.41 -11.19
N PHE A 6 -15.68 -51.40 -11.96
CA PHE A 6 -14.86 -50.21 -12.19
C PHE A 6 -15.03 -49.26 -11.00
N VAL A 7 -13.95 -48.99 -10.26
CA VAL A 7 -13.91 -47.91 -9.28
C VAL A 7 -13.53 -46.63 -10.03
N VAL A 8 -14.51 -45.72 -10.20
CA VAL A 8 -14.24 -44.36 -10.69
C VAL A 8 -13.74 -43.55 -9.51
N ALA A 9 -12.45 -43.26 -9.49
CA ALA A 9 -11.87 -42.29 -8.56
C ALA A 9 -12.33 -40.88 -8.97
N VAL A 10 -13.31 -40.33 -8.26
CA VAL A 10 -13.69 -38.92 -8.38
C VAL A 10 -12.61 -38.09 -7.70
N LEU A 11 -11.73 -37.48 -8.51
CA LEU A 11 -10.83 -36.42 -8.07
C LEU A 11 -11.68 -35.20 -7.70
N ILE A 12 -11.90 -35.01 -6.39
CA ILE A 12 -12.43 -33.75 -5.87
C ILE A 12 -11.28 -32.74 -5.95
N LEU A 13 -11.23 -31.99 -7.06
CA LEU A 13 -10.42 -30.79 -7.14
C LEU A 13 -10.99 -29.79 -6.12
N PRO A 14 -10.18 -29.22 -5.21
CA PRO A 14 -10.66 -28.17 -4.33
C PRO A 14 -11.12 -27.00 -5.20
N ALA A 15 -12.40 -26.64 -5.11
CA ALA A 15 -12.91 -25.44 -5.71
C ALA A 15 -12.13 -24.26 -5.10
N VAL A 16 -11.25 -23.64 -5.90
CA VAL A 16 -10.60 -22.40 -5.51
C VAL A 16 -11.72 -21.36 -5.42
N ALA A 17 -12.17 -21.09 -4.20
CA ALA A 17 -13.12 -20.02 -3.93
C ALA A 17 -12.56 -18.75 -4.57
N SER A 18 -13.25 -18.24 -5.59
CA SER A 18 -12.84 -16.98 -6.19
C SER A 18 -13.06 -15.87 -5.15
N PRO A 19 -12.12 -14.93 -4.99
CA PRO A 19 -12.31 -13.84 -4.03
C PRO A 19 -13.62 -13.11 -4.33
N ALA A 20 -14.32 -12.62 -3.31
CA ALA A 20 -15.67 -12.05 -3.43
C ALA A 20 -15.81 -10.96 -4.52
N TRP A 21 -14.69 -10.35 -4.93
CA TRP A 21 -14.62 -9.28 -5.91
C TRP A 21 -14.56 -9.79 -7.36
N SER A 22 -14.19 -11.04 -7.60
CA SER A 22 -14.25 -11.63 -8.95
C SER A 22 -15.69 -11.74 -9.47
N GLN A 23 -16.68 -11.61 -8.59
CA GLN A 23 -18.10 -11.57 -8.91
C GLN A 23 -18.64 -10.15 -9.09
N GLN A 24 -17.85 -9.12 -8.77
CA GLN A 24 -18.24 -7.74 -9.00
C GLN A 24 -18.05 -7.38 -10.47
N MET A 25 -18.98 -6.59 -11.03
CA MET A 25 -18.84 -6.11 -12.41
C MET A 25 -17.72 -5.09 -12.52
N THR A 26 -17.09 -5.03 -13.69
CA THR A 26 -16.18 -3.94 -14.06
C THR A 26 -16.95 -2.92 -14.88
N LEU A 27 -16.85 -1.66 -14.48
CA LEU A 27 -17.36 -0.50 -15.19
C LEU A 27 -16.20 0.28 -15.79
N GLN A 28 -16.43 0.80 -16.98
CA GLN A 28 -15.61 1.80 -17.62
C GLN A 28 -16.43 3.09 -17.71
N LEU A 29 -15.86 4.21 -17.30
CA LEU A 29 -16.51 5.53 -17.36
C LEU A 29 -15.48 6.63 -17.60
N THR A 30 -15.95 7.81 -17.97
CA THR A 30 -15.14 9.02 -18.07
C THR A 30 -15.43 9.90 -16.87
N LEU A 31 -14.38 10.28 -16.13
CA LEU A 31 -14.45 11.18 -14.99
C LEU A 31 -13.49 12.35 -15.23
N HIS A 32 -14.00 13.57 -15.28
CA HIS A 32 -13.21 14.78 -15.57
C HIS A 32 -12.35 14.66 -16.85
N GLY A 33 -12.90 14.05 -17.90
CA GLY A 33 -12.20 13.81 -19.17
C GLY A 33 -11.17 12.69 -19.14
N ARG A 34 -11.02 11.97 -18.03
CA ARG A 34 -10.16 10.79 -17.90
C ARG A 34 -10.99 9.52 -17.92
N GLU A 35 -10.62 8.59 -18.78
CA GLU A 35 -11.19 7.24 -18.75
C GLU A 35 -10.66 6.48 -17.51
N ILE A 36 -11.59 5.93 -16.72
CA ILE A 36 -11.28 5.06 -15.59
C ILE A 36 -12.01 3.73 -15.76
N GLU A 37 -11.36 2.66 -15.31
CA GLU A 37 -11.93 1.31 -15.29
C GLU A 37 -11.78 0.73 -13.88
N GLY A 38 -12.88 0.20 -13.33
CA GLY A 38 -12.94 -0.19 -11.93
C GLY A 38 -14.26 -0.85 -11.55
N THR A 39 -14.45 -1.07 -10.26
CA THR A 39 -15.69 -1.64 -9.72
C THR A 39 -16.31 -0.70 -8.67
N PRO A 40 -17.63 -0.44 -8.71
CA PRO A 40 -18.29 0.33 -7.67
C PRO A 40 -18.33 -0.51 -6.38
N ILE A 41 -17.83 0.05 -5.30
CA ILE A 41 -17.75 -0.62 -3.99
C ILE A 41 -18.85 -0.16 -3.03
N SER A 42 -19.33 1.07 -3.18
CA SER A 42 -20.52 1.61 -2.54
C SER A 42 -20.98 2.86 -3.30
N TRP A 43 -22.29 3.12 -3.31
CA TRP A 43 -22.86 4.30 -3.95
C TRP A 43 -24.23 4.64 -3.37
N ASP A 44 -24.59 5.91 -3.48
CA ASP A 44 -25.92 6.45 -3.21
C ASP A 44 -26.24 7.58 -4.21
N GLU A 45 -27.30 8.35 -3.96
CA GLU A 45 -27.72 9.46 -4.84
C GLU A 45 -26.73 10.63 -4.87
N GLN A 46 -25.84 10.73 -3.87
CA GLN A 46 -24.91 11.84 -3.71
C GLN A 46 -23.47 11.44 -4.06
N ARG A 47 -23.11 10.16 -3.91
CA ARG A 47 -21.72 9.75 -3.95
C ARG A 47 -21.54 8.34 -4.50
N VAL A 48 -20.46 8.15 -5.27
CA VAL A 48 -19.99 6.87 -5.76
C VAL A 48 -18.56 6.67 -5.29
N PHE A 49 -18.34 5.57 -4.58
CA PHE A 49 -17.00 5.04 -4.37
C PHE A 49 -16.71 3.96 -5.40
N MET A 50 -15.69 4.20 -6.22
CA MET A 50 -15.26 3.27 -7.25
C MET A 50 -13.79 2.90 -7.04
N LEU A 51 -13.53 1.61 -7.00
CA LEU A 51 -12.17 1.08 -6.89
C LEU A 51 -11.64 0.78 -8.29
N GLY A 52 -10.67 1.59 -8.72
CA GLY A 52 -9.96 1.41 -9.99
C GLY A 52 -9.15 0.11 -10.02
N ARG A 53 -8.92 -0.43 -11.22
CA ARG A 53 -8.08 -1.62 -11.41
C ARG A 53 -6.64 -1.43 -10.92
N ASP A 54 -6.15 -0.19 -10.88
CA ASP A 54 -4.83 0.19 -10.35
C ASP A 54 -4.80 0.34 -8.81
N GLY A 55 -5.95 0.14 -8.15
CA GLY A 55 -6.09 0.30 -6.70
C GLY A 55 -6.49 1.70 -6.26
N HIS A 56 -6.65 2.66 -7.18
CA HIS A 56 -7.11 4.02 -6.86
C HIS A 56 -8.57 3.98 -6.38
N LEU A 57 -8.85 4.66 -5.26
CA LEU A 57 -10.17 4.84 -4.69
C LEU A 57 -10.75 6.18 -5.15
N TRP A 58 -11.64 6.14 -6.14
CA TRP A 58 -12.33 7.31 -6.65
C TRP A 58 -13.55 7.61 -5.79
N ASP A 59 -13.73 8.89 -5.44
CA ASP A 59 -14.88 9.43 -4.73
C ASP A 59 -15.42 10.61 -5.55
N PHE A 60 -16.63 10.47 -6.10
CA PHE A 60 -17.25 11.46 -6.98
C PHE A 60 -18.79 11.41 -6.88
N ALA A 61 -19.46 12.51 -7.22
CA ALA A 61 -20.90 12.56 -7.34
C ALA A 61 -21.39 11.85 -8.61
N PRO A 62 -22.54 11.15 -8.60
CA PRO A 62 -23.00 10.39 -9.76
C PRO A 62 -23.10 11.17 -11.07
N ASN A 63 -23.36 12.48 -11.01
CA ASN A 63 -23.48 13.36 -12.18
C ASN A 63 -22.14 13.79 -12.79
N GLU A 64 -21.01 13.49 -12.15
CA GLU A 64 -19.67 13.75 -12.67
C GLU A 64 -19.19 12.64 -13.63
N ALA A 65 -19.82 11.47 -13.60
CA ALA A 65 -19.48 10.35 -14.46
C ALA A 65 -20.21 10.40 -15.80
N GLU A 66 -19.43 10.27 -16.87
CA GLU A 66 -19.92 10.24 -18.24
C GLU A 66 -19.63 8.89 -18.89
N GLN A 67 -20.39 8.53 -19.93
CA GLN A 67 -20.12 7.37 -20.81
C GLN A 67 -19.90 6.04 -20.07
N PHE A 68 -20.57 5.84 -18.94
CA PHE A 68 -20.40 4.63 -18.15
C PHE A 68 -20.99 3.41 -18.86
N ARG A 69 -20.23 2.31 -18.87
CA ARG A 69 -20.67 1.03 -19.41
C ARG A 69 -20.04 -0.11 -18.63
N LYS A 70 -20.73 -1.25 -18.61
CA LYS A 70 -20.15 -2.49 -18.11
C LYS A 70 -19.11 -3.01 -19.11
N SER A 71 -17.85 -3.12 -18.70
CA SER A 71 -16.76 -3.66 -19.54
C SER A 71 -16.52 -5.15 -19.32
N ALA A 72 -16.77 -5.67 -18.10
CA ALA A 72 -16.62 -7.10 -17.80
C ALA A 72 -17.56 -7.59 -16.67
N ASN A 73 -17.78 -8.91 -16.63
CA ASN A 73 -18.57 -9.59 -15.59
C ASN A 73 -17.80 -9.84 -14.28
N GLY A 74 -16.49 -9.60 -14.26
CA GLY A 74 -15.64 -9.77 -13.08
C GLY A 74 -14.63 -8.64 -12.98
N PHE A 75 -14.31 -8.22 -11.75
CA PHE A 75 -13.25 -7.26 -11.46
C PHE A 75 -11.91 -7.97 -11.35
N GLN A 76 -10.90 -7.41 -12.01
CA GLN A 76 -9.52 -7.88 -11.96
C GLN A 76 -8.58 -6.68 -11.79
N PRO A 77 -7.82 -6.63 -10.68
CA PRO A 77 -6.71 -5.69 -10.52
C PRO A 77 -5.75 -5.76 -11.71
N LEU A 78 -5.09 -4.64 -11.99
CA LEU A 78 -3.96 -4.65 -12.92
C LEU A 78 -2.87 -5.58 -12.39
N SER A 79 -2.33 -6.40 -13.28
CA SER A 79 -1.15 -7.21 -13.01
C SER A 79 0.09 -6.33 -12.80
N HIS A 80 1.16 -6.90 -12.24
CA HIS A 80 2.45 -6.23 -12.11
C HIS A 80 2.97 -5.71 -13.47
N GLY A 81 2.76 -6.47 -14.55
CA GLY A 81 3.18 -6.07 -15.90
C GLY A 81 2.40 -4.89 -16.45
N GLU A 82 1.07 -4.90 -16.29
CA GLU A 82 0.21 -3.78 -16.70
C GLU A 82 0.53 -2.50 -15.90
N LEU A 83 0.66 -2.60 -14.57
CA LEU A 83 1.03 -1.48 -13.71
C LEU A 83 2.42 -0.94 -14.05
N ARG A 84 3.40 -1.82 -14.27
CA ARG A 84 4.73 -1.41 -14.70
C ARG A 84 4.67 -0.60 -16.00
N GLY A 85 3.92 -1.06 -16.99
CA GLY A 85 3.75 -0.35 -18.26
C GLY A 85 3.07 1.01 -18.10
N LEU A 86 2.06 1.10 -17.21
CA LEU A 86 1.39 2.36 -16.89
C LEU A 86 2.36 3.36 -16.23
N LEU A 87 3.07 2.92 -15.19
CA LEU A 87 4.00 3.76 -14.44
C LEU A 87 5.21 4.19 -15.29
N MET A 88 5.71 3.34 -16.19
CA MET A 88 6.78 3.72 -17.13
C MET A 88 6.33 4.85 -18.07
N ARG A 89 5.07 4.85 -18.52
CA ARG A 89 4.50 5.96 -19.32
C ARG A 89 4.28 7.22 -18.48
N GLU A 90 3.87 7.05 -17.22
CA GLU A 90 3.61 8.16 -16.30
C GLU A 90 4.90 8.93 -15.92
N PHE A 91 5.98 8.22 -15.61
CA PHE A 91 7.22 8.83 -15.09
C PHE A 91 8.29 9.09 -16.15
N GLY A 92 8.25 8.38 -17.28
CA GLY A 92 9.17 8.60 -18.40
C GLY A 92 10.61 8.17 -18.12
N ARG A 93 11.54 8.66 -18.94
CA ARG A 93 12.92 8.13 -19.06
C ARG A 93 13.84 8.39 -17.86
N GLY A 94 13.47 9.30 -16.96
CA GLY A 94 14.24 9.57 -15.74
C GLY A 94 14.08 8.51 -14.67
N TYR A 95 13.17 7.56 -14.88
CA TYR A 95 12.80 6.54 -13.91
C TYR A 95 12.83 5.15 -14.53
N GLU A 96 13.09 4.16 -13.68
CA GLU A 96 12.83 2.75 -13.93
C GLU A 96 11.70 2.27 -13.03
N VAL A 97 11.03 1.21 -13.48
CA VAL A 97 9.95 0.58 -12.72
C VAL A 97 10.26 -0.90 -12.53
N SER A 98 10.41 -1.31 -11.27
CA SER A 98 10.85 -2.64 -10.87
C SER A 98 9.78 -3.36 -10.06
N GLY A 99 9.56 -4.64 -10.34
CA GLY A 99 8.70 -5.50 -9.53
C GLY A 99 9.49 -6.23 -8.45
N ALA A 100 8.95 -6.30 -7.23
CA ALA A 100 9.51 -7.09 -6.13
C ALA A 100 8.39 -7.64 -5.23
N GLY A 101 8.12 -8.94 -5.33
CA GLY A 101 7.09 -9.62 -4.54
C GLY A 101 5.69 -9.01 -4.73
N GLN A 102 5.20 -8.28 -3.72
CA GLN A 102 3.90 -7.59 -3.78
C GLN A 102 4.00 -6.18 -4.40
N TYR A 103 5.20 -5.62 -4.58
CA TYR A 103 5.41 -4.23 -4.97
C TYR A 103 5.77 -4.05 -6.44
N VAL A 104 5.34 -2.90 -6.97
CA VAL A 104 5.85 -2.25 -8.18
C VAL A 104 6.43 -0.90 -7.76
N VAL A 105 7.75 -0.75 -7.86
CA VAL A 105 8.49 0.40 -7.35
C VAL A 105 9.00 1.25 -8.51
N VAL A 106 8.62 2.53 -8.51
CA VAL A 106 9.18 3.55 -9.39
C VAL A 106 10.37 4.18 -8.66
N HIS A 107 11.52 4.23 -9.31
CA HIS A 107 12.75 4.78 -8.74
C HIS A 107 13.61 5.43 -9.83
N PRO A 108 14.56 6.32 -9.48
CA PRO A 108 15.55 6.81 -10.45
C PRO A 108 16.30 5.66 -11.12
N VAL A 109 16.72 5.87 -12.36
CA VAL A 109 17.47 4.86 -13.15
C VAL A 109 18.65 4.32 -12.35
N GLY A 110 18.83 3.00 -12.33
CA GLY A 110 19.96 2.34 -11.65
C GLY A 110 19.77 2.11 -10.16
N GLN A 111 18.66 2.53 -9.55
CA GLN A 111 18.40 2.36 -8.11
C GLN A 111 17.50 1.16 -7.77
N ARG A 112 17.40 0.15 -8.65
CA ARG A 112 16.54 -1.03 -8.43
C ARG A 112 16.91 -1.77 -7.15
N ASP A 113 18.18 -2.13 -7.01
CA ASP A 113 18.66 -2.98 -5.92
C ASP A 113 18.69 -2.23 -4.59
N VAL A 114 18.72 -0.89 -4.66
CA VAL A 114 18.45 -0.01 -3.53
C VAL A 114 17.00 -0.20 -3.11
N TRP A 115 16.00 0.06 -3.95
CA TRP A 115 14.62 0.24 -3.45
C TRP A 115 13.71 -1.00 -3.49
N ALA A 116 13.74 -1.78 -4.56
CA ALA A 116 12.72 -2.79 -4.79
C ALA A 116 12.71 -3.92 -3.73
N PRO A 117 13.87 -4.49 -3.32
CA PRO A 117 13.89 -5.51 -2.26
C PRO A 117 13.38 -5.00 -0.92
N ARG A 118 13.60 -3.71 -0.61
CA ARG A 118 13.25 -3.07 0.67
C ARG A 118 11.76 -3.08 0.91
N PHE A 119 10.98 -2.61 -0.07
CA PHE A 119 9.52 -2.57 0.04
C PHE A 119 8.90 -3.97 0.16
N ASP A 120 9.43 -4.94 -0.58
CA ASP A 120 8.99 -6.33 -0.48
C ASP A 120 9.31 -6.93 0.89
N GLU A 121 10.49 -6.66 1.45
CA GLU A 121 10.86 -7.09 2.81
C GLU A 121 9.92 -6.49 3.87
N LEU A 122 9.62 -5.20 3.78
CA LEU A 122 8.70 -4.53 4.72
C LEU A 122 7.30 -5.15 4.68
N TYR A 123 6.78 -5.46 3.49
CA TYR A 123 5.48 -6.14 3.35
C TYR A 123 5.49 -7.55 3.95
N ARG A 124 6.51 -8.35 3.63
CA ARG A 124 6.65 -9.71 4.18
C ARG A 124 6.77 -9.69 5.70
N SER A 125 7.48 -8.70 6.23
CA SER A 125 7.61 -8.49 7.66
C SER A 125 6.29 -8.11 8.32
N PHE A 126 5.53 -7.20 7.71
CA PHE A 126 4.17 -6.86 8.13
C PHE A 126 3.27 -8.09 8.19
N MET A 127 3.20 -8.87 7.10
CA MET A 127 2.38 -10.09 7.05
C MET A 127 2.81 -11.09 8.13
N ARG A 128 4.13 -11.28 8.31
CA ARG A 128 4.67 -12.16 9.35
C ARG A 128 4.29 -11.68 10.75
N TYR A 129 4.36 -10.39 11.02
CA TYR A 129 4.07 -9.80 12.33
C TYR A 129 2.66 -10.20 12.83
N PHE A 130 1.66 -10.09 11.96
CA PHE A 130 0.28 -10.47 12.28
C PHE A 130 0.09 -11.99 12.32
N ALA A 131 0.66 -12.72 11.36
CA ALA A 131 0.55 -14.17 11.28
C ALA A 131 1.05 -14.88 12.55
N VAL A 132 2.23 -14.50 13.07
CA VAL A 132 2.78 -15.12 14.29
C VAL A 132 2.00 -14.78 15.56
N ARG A 133 1.13 -13.76 15.50
CA ARG A 133 0.25 -13.34 16.59
C ARG A 133 -1.16 -13.91 16.45
N GLY A 134 -1.42 -14.74 15.44
CA GLY A 134 -2.73 -15.32 15.18
C GLY A 134 -3.79 -14.29 14.78
N ILE A 135 -3.37 -13.10 14.33
CA ILE A 135 -4.30 -12.08 13.83
C ILE A 135 -4.47 -12.33 12.33
N PRO A 136 -5.69 -12.66 11.86
CA PRO A 136 -5.93 -12.90 10.45
C PRO A 136 -5.73 -11.62 9.64
N VAL A 137 -4.94 -11.72 8.58
CA VAL A 137 -4.73 -10.66 7.59
C VAL A 137 -4.84 -11.28 6.20
N GLU A 138 -5.41 -10.53 5.27
CA GLU A 138 -5.54 -10.95 3.88
C GLU A 138 -4.33 -10.53 3.06
N LYS A 139 -4.02 -11.26 1.99
CA LYS A 139 -3.02 -10.80 1.03
C LYS A 139 -3.58 -9.62 0.25
N SER A 140 -2.75 -8.60 0.00
CA SER A 140 -3.12 -7.50 -0.89
C SER A 140 -3.58 -8.01 -2.25
N GLN A 141 -4.77 -7.55 -2.65
CA GLN A 141 -5.38 -7.88 -3.93
C GLN A 141 -4.69 -7.16 -5.09
N PHE A 142 -4.08 -6.01 -4.82
CA PHE A 142 -3.38 -5.18 -5.79
C PHE A 142 -1.86 -5.29 -5.59
N PRO A 143 -1.07 -5.28 -6.66
CA PRO A 143 0.33 -4.88 -6.55
C PRO A 143 0.40 -3.49 -5.87
N LEU A 144 1.27 -3.34 -4.88
CA LEU A 144 1.45 -2.11 -4.12
C LEU A 144 2.43 -1.19 -4.84
N ILE A 145 2.14 0.12 -4.86
CA ILE A 145 2.95 1.08 -5.60
C ILE A 145 3.74 1.92 -4.62
N ALA A 146 5.06 2.00 -4.83
CA ALA A 146 5.93 2.95 -4.18
C ALA A 146 6.67 3.79 -5.22
N ILE A 147 6.73 5.09 -5.01
CA ILE A 147 7.38 6.05 -5.90
C ILE A 147 8.46 6.77 -5.12
N VAL A 148 9.70 6.60 -5.58
CA VAL A 148 10.88 7.26 -5.03
C VAL A 148 11.33 8.34 -6.00
N PHE A 149 11.30 9.59 -5.53
CA PHE A 149 11.78 10.76 -6.26
C PHE A 149 13.28 10.99 -5.98
N PRO A 150 14.05 11.53 -6.93
CA PRO A 150 15.49 11.77 -6.75
C PRO A 150 15.79 12.95 -5.81
N SER A 151 14.81 13.77 -5.47
CA SER A 151 14.99 14.91 -4.57
C SER A 151 13.68 15.36 -3.95
N GLN A 152 13.78 16.10 -2.84
CA GLN A 152 12.64 16.76 -2.20
C GLN A 152 11.89 17.68 -3.17
N GLY A 153 12.61 18.40 -4.04
CA GLY A 153 12.00 19.30 -5.02
C GLY A 153 11.10 18.56 -6.01
N ALA A 154 11.57 17.43 -6.56
CA ALA A 154 10.80 16.61 -7.48
C ALA A 154 9.56 16.00 -6.80
N PHE A 155 9.71 15.50 -5.57
CA PHE A 155 8.61 14.99 -4.76
C PHE A 155 7.54 16.06 -4.49
N LEU A 156 7.94 17.24 -4.00
CA LEU A 156 7.00 18.33 -3.71
C LEU A 156 6.31 18.84 -4.98
N GLN A 157 7.01 18.87 -6.11
CA GLN A 157 6.41 19.23 -7.39
C GLN A 157 5.33 18.24 -7.81
N TYR A 158 5.63 16.94 -7.74
CA TYR A 158 4.66 15.90 -8.09
C TYR A 158 3.45 15.91 -7.15
N ALA A 159 3.68 16.00 -5.83
CA ALA A 159 2.60 16.04 -4.85
C ALA A 159 1.64 17.22 -5.12
N ARG A 160 2.17 18.42 -5.40
CA ARG A 160 1.35 19.59 -5.78
C ARG A 160 0.55 19.36 -7.06
N GLN A 161 1.11 18.66 -8.05
CA GLN A 161 0.39 18.32 -9.28
C GLN A 161 -0.75 17.32 -9.05
N GLN A 162 -0.66 16.48 -8.01
CA GLN A 162 -1.75 15.60 -7.58
C GLN A 162 -2.79 16.31 -6.69
N GLY A 163 -2.58 17.60 -6.37
CA GLY A 163 -3.43 18.36 -5.46
C GLY A 163 -3.13 18.12 -3.98
N ASP A 164 -2.05 17.39 -3.66
CA ASP A 164 -1.63 17.12 -2.29
C ASP A 164 -0.88 18.32 -1.71
N ASN A 165 -1.30 18.78 -0.52
CA ASN A 165 -0.61 19.82 0.22
C ASN A 165 0.32 19.20 1.27
N VAL A 166 1.55 18.92 0.85
CA VAL A 166 2.59 18.33 1.71
C VAL A 166 3.32 19.42 2.49
N GLY A 167 3.30 19.33 3.82
CA GLY A 167 3.99 20.26 4.69
C GLY A 167 5.53 20.22 4.53
N PRO A 168 6.22 21.31 4.92
CA PRO A 168 7.68 21.33 4.91
C PRO A 168 8.24 20.24 5.84
N GLY A 169 9.26 19.52 5.37
CA GLY A 169 9.96 18.49 6.15
C GLY A 169 9.33 17.09 6.13
N VAL A 170 8.23 16.88 5.41
CA VAL A 170 7.68 15.53 5.17
C VAL A 170 8.61 14.78 4.22
N LEU A 171 9.12 13.62 4.66
CA LEU A 171 10.04 12.77 3.90
C LEU A 171 9.31 11.84 2.91
N GLY A 172 8.03 11.58 3.15
CA GLY A 172 7.14 10.80 2.30
C GLY A 172 5.77 10.64 2.94
N TYR A 173 4.81 10.11 2.20
CA TYR A 173 3.48 9.75 2.70
C TYR A 173 2.85 8.61 1.88
N TYR A 174 1.97 7.86 2.52
CA TYR A 174 1.02 6.97 1.87
C TYR A 174 -0.30 7.69 1.59
N SER A 175 -0.77 7.62 0.34
CA SER A 175 -2.08 8.13 -0.07
C SER A 175 -3.12 7.01 -0.05
N THR A 176 -4.10 7.10 0.83
CA THR A 176 -5.24 6.15 0.88
C THR A 176 -6.10 6.22 -0.39
N GLN A 177 -6.12 7.37 -1.06
CA GLN A 177 -6.85 7.59 -2.31
C GLN A 177 -6.16 6.86 -3.47
N THR A 178 -4.91 7.18 -3.76
CA THR A 178 -4.21 6.59 -4.93
C THR A 178 -3.65 5.20 -4.65
N ASN A 179 -3.60 4.79 -3.39
CA ASN A 179 -2.92 3.59 -2.91
C ASN A 179 -1.40 3.58 -3.15
N ARG A 180 -0.78 4.75 -3.23
CA ARG A 180 0.65 4.92 -3.53
C ARG A 180 1.40 5.43 -2.31
N ILE A 181 2.62 4.94 -2.10
CA ILE A 181 3.61 5.61 -1.27
C ILE A 181 4.40 6.56 -2.16
N LEU A 182 4.59 7.79 -1.71
CA LEU A 182 5.42 8.79 -2.36
C LEU A 182 6.50 9.25 -1.37
N LEU A 183 7.76 9.20 -1.77
CA LEU A 183 8.88 9.65 -0.95
C LEU A 183 10.05 10.10 -1.83
N TYR A 184 11.04 10.77 -1.26
CA TYR A 184 12.27 11.09 -1.98
C TYR A 184 13.50 10.48 -1.33
N ASP A 185 14.51 10.25 -2.15
CA ASP A 185 15.77 9.68 -1.72
C ASP A 185 16.66 10.72 -0.99
N LEU A 186 16.80 10.60 0.33
CA LEU A 186 17.79 11.39 1.10
C LEU A 186 19.25 11.01 0.80
N THR A 187 19.53 9.82 0.27
CA THR A 187 20.89 9.33 0.10
C THR A 187 21.51 9.65 -1.26
N ASN A 188 20.75 10.30 -2.16
CA ASN A 188 21.15 10.58 -3.55
C ASN A 188 21.67 9.32 -4.29
N GLY A 189 21.12 8.14 -4.00
CA GLY A 189 21.52 6.87 -4.60
C GLY A 189 22.80 6.27 -4.03
N SER A 190 23.33 6.80 -2.93
CA SER A 190 24.44 6.19 -2.21
C SER A 190 23.95 4.95 -1.45
N ASP A 191 24.62 3.82 -1.66
CA ASP A 191 24.49 2.60 -0.84
C ASP A 191 25.16 2.77 0.55
N ASP A 192 26.07 3.75 0.69
CA ASP A 192 26.90 4.00 1.88
C ASP A 192 26.31 5.03 2.86
N ALA A 193 25.06 5.46 2.65
CA ALA A 193 24.36 6.29 3.62
C ALA A 193 23.45 5.42 4.47
N ASP A 194 23.84 5.32 5.74
CA ASP A 194 23.10 4.80 6.88
C ASP A 194 21.57 4.84 6.64
N TRP A 195 21.00 3.68 6.27
CA TRP A 195 19.57 3.42 6.01
C TRP A 195 18.64 4.21 6.94
N SER A 196 19.09 4.41 8.18
CA SER A 196 18.48 5.19 9.25
C SER A 196 17.77 6.48 8.80
N GLU A 197 18.30 7.23 7.83
CA GLU A 197 17.75 8.55 7.47
C GLU A 197 16.36 8.46 6.80
N ASN A 198 16.17 7.52 5.87
CA ASN A 198 14.87 7.28 5.24
C ASN A 198 14.04 6.20 5.95
N ALA A 199 14.71 5.32 6.70
CA ALA A 199 14.15 4.10 7.28
C ALA A 199 12.80 4.29 7.94
N SER A 200 12.77 5.16 8.95
CA SER A 200 11.62 5.28 9.85
C SER A 200 10.37 5.71 9.08
N THR A 201 10.51 6.70 8.19
CA THR A 201 9.41 7.15 7.34
C THR A 201 8.96 6.05 6.37
N ILE A 202 9.87 5.40 5.65
CA ILE A 202 9.49 4.34 4.70
C ILE A 202 8.78 3.19 5.41
N ILE A 203 9.30 2.78 6.56
CA ILE A 203 8.70 1.73 7.39
C ILE A 203 7.29 2.16 7.83
N HIS A 204 7.14 3.41 8.26
CA HIS A 204 5.86 3.97 8.68
C HIS A 204 4.83 3.95 7.55
N GLU A 205 5.18 4.47 6.37
CA GLU A 205 4.27 4.53 5.22
C GLU A 205 3.98 3.14 4.64
N ALA A 206 4.98 2.24 4.60
CA ALA A 206 4.78 0.85 4.19
C ALA A 206 3.87 0.08 5.14
N ALA A 207 3.94 0.37 6.45
CA ALA A 207 3.01 -0.19 7.43
C ALA A 207 1.58 0.30 7.20
N HIS A 208 1.39 1.60 6.93
CA HIS A 208 0.08 2.13 6.53
C HIS A 208 -0.45 1.44 5.28
N GLN A 209 0.32 1.45 4.18
CA GLN A 209 -0.10 0.84 2.92
C GLN A 209 -0.44 -0.64 3.11
N SER A 210 0.38 -1.38 3.85
CA SER A 210 0.12 -2.79 4.13
C SER A 210 -1.18 -2.95 4.92
N ALA A 211 -1.41 -2.16 5.98
CA ALA A 211 -2.62 -2.25 6.79
C ALA A 211 -3.91 -1.98 6.00
N PHE A 212 -3.89 -0.96 5.14
CA PHE A 212 -5.03 -0.58 4.29
C PHE A 212 -5.31 -1.54 3.11
N ASN A 213 -4.41 -2.48 2.84
CA ASN A 213 -4.54 -3.47 1.77
C ASN A 213 -4.65 -4.92 2.27
N THR A 214 -4.61 -5.15 3.58
CA THR A 214 -4.60 -6.51 4.18
C THR A 214 -5.75 -6.74 5.15
N ASN A 215 -6.79 -5.89 5.07
CA ASN A 215 -7.98 -5.90 5.92
C ASN A 215 -7.73 -5.53 7.41
N VAL A 216 -6.56 -4.96 7.73
CA VAL A 216 -6.28 -4.38 9.07
C VAL A 216 -6.96 -3.02 9.21
N HIS A 217 -6.94 -2.21 8.15
CA HIS A 217 -7.61 -0.92 8.06
C HIS A 217 -8.46 -0.84 6.79
N SER A 218 -9.53 -0.03 6.84
CA SER A 218 -10.41 0.20 5.68
C SER A 218 -10.13 1.56 5.06
N ARG A 219 -9.95 1.58 3.73
CA ARG A 219 -9.85 2.84 2.96
C ARG A 219 -11.19 3.54 2.76
N GLN A 220 -12.30 2.82 2.95
CA GLN A 220 -13.66 3.38 2.88
C GLN A 220 -14.09 4.00 4.22
N SER A 221 -13.70 3.38 5.33
CA SER A 221 -13.98 3.84 6.68
C SER A 221 -12.67 3.95 7.43
N LEU A 222 -12.05 5.13 7.35
CA LEU A 222 -10.75 5.38 7.94
C LEU A 222 -10.78 5.11 9.46
N PRO A 223 -9.77 4.41 10.01
CA PRO A 223 -9.68 4.18 11.44
C PRO A 223 -9.44 5.51 12.20
N PRO A 224 -9.70 5.56 13.51
CA PRO A 224 -9.26 6.67 14.34
C PRO A 224 -7.76 6.92 14.18
N ARG A 225 -7.35 8.19 14.09
CA ARG A 225 -5.95 8.58 13.84
C ARG A 225 -4.97 7.89 14.79
N TRP A 226 -5.27 7.84 16.08
CA TRP A 226 -4.38 7.22 17.07
C TRP A 226 -4.07 5.74 16.76
N LEU A 227 -5.02 5.02 16.15
CA LEU A 227 -4.85 3.62 15.81
C LEU A 227 -3.97 3.46 14.57
N ALA A 228 -4.23 4.24 13.52
CA ALA A 228 -3.41 4.20 12.31
C ALA A 228 -1.96 4.64 12.59
N GLU A 229 -1.78 5.84 13.16
CA GLU A 229 -0.47 6.40 13.48
C GLU A 229 0.27 5.55 14.53
N GLY A 230 -0.47 5.00 15.49
CA GLY A 230 0.08 4.08 16.50
C GLY A 230 0.63 2.81 15.87
N LEU A 231 -0.03 2.27 14.84
CA LEU A 231 0.46 1.11 14.09
C LEU A 231 1.72 1.46 13.29
N GLY A 232 1.75 2.57 12.57
CA GLY A 232 2.94 3.03 11.86
C GLY A 232 4.13 3.20 12.81
N THR A 233 3.88 3.87 13.94
CA THR A 233 4.86 4.10 15.00
C THR A 233 5.36 2.81 15.68
N LEU A 234 4.50 1.81 15.81
CA LEU A 234 4.89 0.48 16.31
C LEU A 234 5.88 -0.19 15.33
N PHE A 235 5.60 -0.12 14.04
CA PHE A 235 6.43 -0.73 13.01
C PHE A 235 7.79 -0.05 12.85
N GLU A 236 7.94 1.23 13.22
CA GLU A 236 9.26 1.90 13.26
C GLU A 236 10.29 1.19 14.17
N ALA A 237 9.86 0.38 15.16
CA ALA A 237 10.77 -0.32 16.06
C ALA A 237 11.54 -1.47 15.36
N PRO A 238 12.90 -1.53 15.41
CA PRO A 238 13.69 -2.53 14.68
C PRO A 238 13.29 -3.99 14.90
N GLY A 239 12.95 -4.36 16.14
CA GLY A 239 12.51 -5.70 16.50
C GLY A 239 11.10 -6.06 16.01
N VAL A 240 10.33 -5.09 15.51
CA VAL A 240 9.00 -5.30 14.92
C VAL A 240 9.12 -5.64 13.44
N TRP A 241 9.84 -4.84 12.66
CA TRP A 241 9.98 -5.06 11.21
C TRP A 241 11.19 -5.93 10.82
N ASN A 242 12.17 -6.11 11.70
CA ASN A 242 13.35 -6.94 11.46
C ASN A 242 13.73 -7.78 12.69
N SER A 243 12.76 -8.57 13.17
CA SER A 243 12.94 -9.42 14.36
C SER A 243 14.03 -10.50 14.21
N ARG A 244 14.51 -10.76 12.98
CA ARG A 244 15.59 -11.72 12.71
C ARG A 244 16.95 -11.16 13.13
N LEU A 245 17.21 -9.89 12.83
CA LEU A 245 18.44 -9.20 13.21
C LEU A 245 18.32 -8.56 14.61
N HIS A 246 17.09 -8.26 15.05
CA HIS A 246 16.80 -7.60 16.32
C HIS A 246 15.84 -8.46 17.18
N PRO A 247 16.33 -9.57 17.77
CA PRO A 247 15.47 -10.55 18.43
C PRO A 247 15.04 -10.16 19.84
N GLN A 248 15.67 -9.15 20.47
CA GLN A 248 15.43 -8.83 21.87
C GLN A 248 14.07 -8.15 22.06
N LEU A 249 13.45 -8.34 23.22
CA LEU A 249 12.17 -7.67 23.52
C LEU A 249 12.32 -6.14 23.58
N SER A 250 13.47 -5.64 24.03
CA SER A 250 13.82 -4.22 24.02
C SER A 250 13.84 -3.62 22.62
N ASP A 251 14.16 -4.42 21.59
CA ASP A 251 14.21 -3.96 20.20
C ASP A 251 12.81 -3.68 19.63
N ARG A 252 11.77 -4.19 20.29
CA ARG A 252 10.36 -3.99 19.90
C ARG A 252 9.77 -2.69 20.46
N ILE A 253 10.58 -1.91 21.17
CA ILE A 253 10.20 -0.61 21.71
C ILE A 253 10.73 0.46 20.78
N ASN A 254 9.85 1.34 20.31
CA ASN A 254 10.25 2.56 19.63
C ASN A 254 10.84 3.55 20.66
N GLN A 255 12.16 3.49 20.86
CA GLN A 255 12.86 4.28 21.89
C GLN A 255 12.71 5.79 21.65
N GLY A 256 12.79 6.25 20.40
CA GLY A 256 12.62 7.67 20.07
C GLY A 256 11.26 8.22 20.49
N ARG A 257 10.20 7.43 20.30
CA ARG A 257 8.84 7.80 20.71
C ARG A 257 8.62 7.67 22.20
N LEU A 258 9.20 6.64 22.83
CA LEU A 258 9.18 6.50 24.29
C LEU A 258 9.86 7.69 24.98
N ASP A 259 11.00 8.14 24.47
CA ASP A 259 11.70 9.31 25.00
C ASP A 259 10.93 10.60 24.75
N SER A 260 10.30 10.74 23.57
CA SER A 260 9.38 11.84 23.31
C SER A 260 8.22 11.88 24.31
N PHE A 261 7.62 10.72 24.58
CA PHE A 261 6.55 10.58 25.57
C PHE A 261 7.02 10.91 26.99
N ARG A 262 8.19 10.41 27.42
CA ARG A 262 8.78 10.74 28.72
C ARG A 262 9.07 12.24 28.87
N ARG A 263 9.60 12.89 27.83
CA ARG A 263 9.81 14.35 27.80
C ARG A 263 8.50 15.13 27.88
N HIS A 264 7.44 14.64 27.23
CA HIS A 264 6.11 15.24 27.31
C HIS A 264 5.55 15.11 28.73
N LEU A 265 5.61 13.91 29.33
CA LEU A 265 5.16 13.68 30.71
C LEU A 265 5.88 14.57 31.74
N ALA A 266 7.20 14.73 31.60
CA ALA A 266 7.99 15.59 32.49
C ALA A 266 7.55 17.07 32.43
N LYS A 267 6.93 17.52 31.33
CA LYS A 267 6.42 18.88 31.15
C LYS A 267 4.92 19.01 31.46
N ARG A 268 4.23 17.88 31.73
CA ARG A 268 2.78 17.85 31.92
C ARG A 268 2.42 18.41 33.31
N ARG A 269 1.50 19.36 33.36
CA ARG A 269 0.90 19.82 34.62
C ARG A 269 -0.09 18.75 35.13
N PRO A 270 -0.19 18.52 36.46
CA PRO A 270 -1.19 17.62 37.00
C PRO A 270 -2.61 18.00 36.53
N GLY A 271 -3.36 17.03 35.97
CA GLY A 271 -4.77 17.21 35.61
C GLY A 271 -5.09 17.67 34.18
N ALA A 272 -4.10 18.03 33.35
CA ALA A 272 -4.35 18.25 31.91
C ALA A 272 -4.42 16.88 31.21
N LEU A 273 -5.48 16.59 30.45
CA LEU A 273 -5.57 15.37 29.61
C LEU A 273 -4.45 15.35 28.56
#